data_AF-A0A2C6MC71-F1
#
_entry.id   AF-A0A2C6MC71-F1
#
_cell.length_a   1.000
_cell.length_b   1.000
_cell.length_c   1.000
_cell.angle_alpha   90.00
_cell.angle_beta   90.00
_cell.angle_gamma   90.00
#
_symmetry.space_group_name_H-M   'P 1'
#
loop_
_entity.id
_entity.type
_entity.pdbx_description
1 polymer ?
#
loop_
_entity_poly.entity_id
_entity_poly.type
_entity_poly.pdbx_seq_one_letter_code
_entity_poly.pdbx_strand_id
1 'polypeptide(L)'
;MLKEDGTILTSASQNSQDPDIAKFVRQPTQLGNYQVLVSGVHVDSLSKLEVITMIVPLQKKFEDQKIFLAVNFRLDQYQNEIIQESMNQNFRIAVFDPSGNPVIWPFEKIKANAFDPQQETFYYDTLRYNIVASDAGYSPWRLYFFFEANNFELYRAIAILFLVFALYICLYELLVEFWGVNTAKTYFENIDFAIFNQINEGVIIANNSGRIIFANETAHHIFADRKDTLRNIKLKEIFGNTDDFQGENERATTLTLKFRDKLLKVIHSPIIKNNKILGSLSVIRTDVKEETVYHQVLNKLLEALSQGIIFVDKNHEIYLANFMAKCYLKNLIPGTSIEVIDRELATFIYNNIDSGITKRIELSRGLACEVTPVYDDDGIYVGTLVVLQNDVIPTGHSLS
;
A
#
# COMPACT_ATOMS: atom_id res chain seq x y z
N MET A 1 -58.17 -16.03 -61.38
CA MET A 1 -58.22 -14.83 -62.26
C MET A 1 -59.51 -14.10 -61.99
N LEU A 2 -59.43 -12.78 -61.83
CA LEU A 2 -60.57 -11.90 -61.52
C LEU A 2 -60.66 -10.73 -62.49
N LYS A 3 -61.87 -10.22 -62.71
CA LYS A 3 -62.14 -8.93 -63.38
C LYS A 3 -61.93 -7.75 -62.42
N GLU A 4 -61.85 -6.54 -62.98
CA GLU A 4 -61.78 -5.26 -62.25
C GLU A 4 -62.91 -5.08 -61.20
N ASP A 5 -64.09 -5.64 -61.46
CA ASP A 5 -65.24 -5.61 -60.55
C ASP A 5 -65.18 -6.67 -59.43
N GLY A 6 -64.07 -7.42 -59.32
CA GLY A 6 -63.89 -8.49 -58.33
C GLY A 6 -64.57 -9.81 -58.70
N THR A 7 -65.15 -9.95 -59.90
CA THR A 7 -65.76 -11.21 -60.35
C THR A 7 -64.69 -12.24 -60.70
N ILE A 8 -64.78 -13.45 -60.13
CA ILE A 8 -63.86 -14.56 -60.42
C ILE A 8 -64.19 -15.15 -61.81
N LEU A 9 -63.23 -15.09 -62.74
CA LEU A 9 -63.32 -15.70 -64.07
C LEU A 9 -63.01 -17.19 -64.03
N THR A 10 -61.91 -17.54 -63.38
CA THR A 10 -61.43 -18.92 -63.23
C THR A 10 -60.67 -19.05 -61.93
N SER A 11 -60.92 -20.13 -61.19
CA SER A 11 -60.18 -20.46 -59.97
C SER A 11 -59.69 -21.90 -60.01
N ALA A 12 -58.43 -22.10 -59.61
CA ALA A 12 -57.88 -23.45 -59.40
C ALA A 12 -58.51 -24.13 -58.17
N SER A 13 -59.04 -23.35 -57.22
CA SER A 13 -59.67 -23.86 -55.99
C SER A 13 -61.19 -24.13 -56.14
N GLN A 14 -61.73 -24.03 -57.36
CA GLN A 14 -63.18 -24.13 -57.65
C GLN A 14 -64.09 -23.12 -56.90
N ASN A 15 -63.50 -22.18 -56.16
CA ASN A 15 -64.26 -21.13 -55.49
C ASN A 15 -64.78 -20.10 -56.52
N SER A 16 -66.09 -19.87 -56.53
CA SER A 16 -66.75 -18.93 -57.43
C SER A 16 -66.93 -17.54 -56.82
N GLN A 17 -66.80 -17.40 -55.48
CA GLN A 17 -66.89 -16.11 -54.79
C GLN A 17 -65.99 -16.06 -53.56
N ASP A 18 -65.11 -15.06 -53.52
CA ASP A 18 -64.34 -14.72 -52.32
C ASP A 18 -64.52 -13.22 -52.03
N PRO A 19 -65.28 -12.85 -50.97
CA PRO A 19 -65.62 -11.46 -50.70
C PRO A 19 -64.40 -10.62 -50.31
N ASP A 20 -63.38 -11.22 -49.68
CA ASP A 20 -62.18 -10.51 -49.24
C ASP A 20 -61.28 -10.20 -50.44
N ILE A 21 -61.09 -11.17 -51.35
CA ILE A 21 -60.35 -10.96 -52.60
C ILE A 21 -61.08 -9.95 -53.51
N ALA A 22 -62.41 -10.05 -53.62
CA ALA A 22 -63.21 -9.13 -54.43
C ALA A 22 -63.10 -7.68 -53.91
N LYS A 23 -63.14 -7.49 -52.59
CA LYS A 23 -62.92 -6.18 -51.95
C LYS A 23 -61.51 -5.65 -52.20
N PHE A 24 -60.52 -6.54 -52.11
CA PHE A 24 -59.11 -6.19 -52.28
C PHE A 24 -58.74 -5.86 -53.74
N VAL A 25 -59.42 -6.42 -54.75
CA VAL A 25 -59.27 -6.03 -56.17
C VAL A 25 -59.95 -4.69 -56.48
N ARG A 26 -61.10 -4.39 -55.86
CA ARG A 26 -61.88 -3.17 -56.14
C ARG A 26 -61.18 -1.90 -55.65
N GLN A 27 -60.55 -1.94 -54.48
CA GLN A 27 -59.85 -0.79 -53.88
C GLN A 27 -58.75 -0.17 -54.78
N PRO A 28 -57.79 -0.93 -55.34
CA PRO A 28 -56.74 -0.38 -56.20
C PRO A 28 -57.22 -0.01 -57.59
N THR A 29 -58.24 -0.69 -58.11
CA THR A 29 -58.87 -0.37 -59.40
C THR A 29 -59.52 1.01 -59.36
N GLN A 30 -60.06 1.43 -58.21
CA GLN A 30 -60.59 2.78 -57.98
C GLN A 30 -59.51 3.86 -57.86
N LEU A 31 -58.27 3.49 -57.51
CA LEU A 31 -57.15 4.40 -57.30
C LEU A 31 -56.23 4.54 -58.53
N GLY A 32 -56.50 3.81 -59.62
CA GLY A 32 -55.69 3.85 -60.85
C GLY A 32 -54.27 3.29 -60.71
N ASN A 33 -53.96 2.63 -59.58
CA ASN A 33 -52.66 2.07 -59.27
C ASN A 33 -52.62 0.57 -59.60
N TYR A 34 -51.95 0.23 -60.70
CA TYR A 34 -51.86 -1.14 -61.22
C TYR A 34 -50.49 -1.78 -60.91
N GLN A 35 -50.04 -1.67 -59.66
CA GLN A 35 -48.85 -2.36 -59.18
C GLN A 35 -49.23 -3.72 -58.56
N VAL A 36 -48.24 -4.57 -58.29
CA VAL A 36 -48.44 -5.79 -57.50
C VAL A 36 -48.85 -5.39 -56.09
N LEU A 37 -49.93 -5.98 -55.59
CA LEU A 37 -50.48 -5.65 -54.27
C LEU A 37 -50.51 -6.90 -53.40
N VAL A 38 -50.25 -6.71 -52.10
CA VAL A 38 -50.22 -7.78 -51.11
C VAL A 38 -51.22 -7.43 -50.01
N SER A 39 -52.12 -8.36 -49.70
CA SER A 39 -53.15 -8.16 -48.68
C SER A 39 -52.56 -8.24 -47.26
N GLY A 40 -53.33 -7.76 -46.28
CA GLY A 40 -53.17 -8.20 -44.89
C GLY A 40 -53.59 -9.67 -44.71
N VAL A 41 -53.45 -10.18 -43.48
CA VAL A 41 -53.85 -11.55 -43.15
C VAL A 41 -55.38 -11.63 -43.15
N HIS A 42 -55.92 -12.62 -43.85
CA HIS A 42 -57.35 -12.92 -43.83
C HIS A 42 -57.59 -14.43 -43.90
N VAL A 43 -58.82 -14.84 -43.64
CA VAL A 43 -59.20 -16.25 -43.61
C VAL A 43 -59.80 -16.63 -44.95
N ASP A 44 -59.18 -17.58 -45.64
CA ASP A 44 -59.72 -18.11 -46.89
C ASP A 44 -61.09 -18.76 -46.63
N SER A 45 -62.10 -18.34 -47.40
CA SER A 45 -63.49 -18.70 -47.14
C SER A 45 -63.75 -20.21 -47.23
N LEU A 46 -62.97 -20.92 -48.06
CA LEU A 46 -63.09 -22.35 -48.33
C LEU A 46 -62.29 -23.20 -47.34
N SER A 47 -60.98 -22.97 -47.27
CA SER A 47 -60.07 -23.78 -46.45
C SER A 47 -60.09 -23.40 -44.97
N LYS A 48 -60.65 -22.24 -44.62
CA LYS A 48 -60.63 -21.66 -43.26
C LYS A 48 -59.21 -21.45 -42.71
N LEU A 49 -58.22 -21.37 -43.60
CA LEU A 49 -56.83 -21.13 -43.25
C LEU A 49 -56.49 -19.65 -43.40
N GLU A 50 -55.54 -19.18 -42.61
CA GLU A 50 -54.99 -17.84 -42.71
C GLU A 50 -54.08 -17.74 -43.94
N VAL A 51 -54.37 -16.78 -44.80
CA VAL A 51 -53.67 -16.58 -46.07
C VAL A 51 -53.28 -15.11 -46.27
N ILE A 52 -52.26 -14.91 -47.09
CA ILE A 52 -51.93 -13.62 -47.71
C ILE A 52 -52.20 -13.75 -49.21
N THR A 53 -52.94 -12.80 -49.76
CA THR A 53 -53.24 -12.76 -51.20
C THR A 53 -52.38 -11.74 -51.90
N MET A 54 -51.64 -12.20 -52.91
CA MET A 54 -50.97 -11.33 -53.85
C MET A 54 -51.84 -11.15 -55.09
N ILE A 55 -52.09 -9.89 -55.47
CA ILE A 55 -52.79 -9.53 -56.71
C ILE A 55 -51.78 -8.98 -57.70
N VAL A 56 -51.71 -9.61 -58.87
CA VAL A 56 -50.87 -9.21 -60.00
C VAL A 56 -51.76 -8.84 -61.18
N PRO A 57 -51.71 -7.60 -61.71
CA PRO A 57 -52.42 -7.25 -62.92
C PRO A 57 -51.82 -7.97 -64.13
N LEU A 58 -52.67 -8.61 -64.94
CA LEU A 58 -52.27 -9.23 -66.19
C LEU A 58 -52.33 -8.21 -67.32
N GLN A 59 -51.39 -8.30 -68.26
CA GLN A 59 -51.36 -7.42 -69.44
C GLN A 59 -52.55 -7.65 -70.40
N LYS A 60 -53.25 -8.78 -70.28
CA LYS A 60 -54.36 -9.18 -71.15
C LYS A 60 -55.68 -8.62 -70.62
N LYS A 61 -56.50 -8.06 -71.52
CA LYS A 61 -57.88 -7.65 -71.24
C LYS A 61 -58.87 -8.73 -71.68
N PHE A 62 -60.01 -8.82 -70.99
CA PHE A 62 -61.14 -9.66 -71.35
C PHE A 62 -62.40 -8.79 -71.34
N GLU A 63 -63.13 -8.72 -72.47
CA GLU A 63 -64.33 -7.87 -72.60
C GLU A 63 -64.06 -6.41 -72.20
N ASP A 64 -62.96 -5.83 -72.71
CA ASP A 64 -62.45 -4.48 -72.38
C ASP A 64 -62.08 -4.19 -70.91
N GLN A 65 -62.24 -5.16 -70.02
CA GLN A 65 -61.84 -5.06 -68.61
C GLN A 65 -60.44 -5.65 -68.38
N LYS A 66 -59.68 -5.06 -67.45
CA LYS A 66 -58.40 -5.64 -67.02
C LYS A 66 -58.64 -6.88 -66.17
N ILE A 67 -57.69 -7.80 -66.25
CA ILE A 67 -57.73 -9.08 -65.53
C ILE A 67 -56.62 -9.06 -64.48
N PHE A 68 -56.93 -9.59 -63.31
CA PHE A 68 -55.99 -9.76 -62.21
C PHE A 68 -55.80 -11.24 -61.89
N LEU A 69 -54.57 -11.61 -61.55
CA LEU A 69 -54.24 -12.90 -60.94
C LEU A 69 -54.13 -12.70 -59.44
N ALA A 70 -55.02 -13.34 -58.68
CA ALA A 70 -54.89 -13.46 -57.23
C ALA A 70 -54.25 -14.82 -56.90
N VAL A 71 -53.22 -14.80 -56.06
CA VAL A 71 -52.55 -16.00 -55.54
C VAL A 71 -52.62 -15.96 -54.02
N ASN A 72 -53.25 -16.97 -53.42
CA ASN A 72 -53.34 -17.12 -51.97
C ASN A 72 -52.14 -17.95 -51.48
N PHE A 73 -51.32 -17.35 -50.63
CA PHE A 73 -50.23 -18.02 -49.95
C PHE A 73 -50.69 -18.40 -48.54
N ARG A 74 -50.62 -19.68 -48.22
CA ARG A 74 -50.95 -20.18 -46.89
C ARG A 74 -49.86 -19.81 -45.90
N LEU A 75 -50.21 -19.11 -44.83
CA LEU A 75 -49.23 -18.67 -43.85
C LEU A 75 -48.58 -19.84 -43.11
N ASP A 76 -49.33 -20.89 -42.82
CA ASP A 76 -48.83 -22.04 -42.07
C ASP A 76 -47.71 -22.80 -42.79
N GLN A 77 -47.65 -22.74 -44.12
CA GLN A 77 -46.61 -23.39 -44.91
C GLN A 77 -45.27 -22.64 -44.85
N TYR A 78 -45.31 -21.31 -44.78
CA TYR A 78 -44.10 -20.47 -44.87
C TYR A 78 -43.63 -19.94 -43.51
N GLN A 79 -44.51 -19.90 -42.51
CA GLN A 79 -44.17 -19.37 -41.18
C GLN A 79 -42.96 -20.08 -40.57
N ASN A 80 -42.89 -21.41 -40.65
CA ASN A 80 -41.78 -22.15 -40.04
C ASN A 80 -40.43 -21.88 -40.71
N GLU A 81 -40.40 -21.76 -42.04
CA GLU A 81 -39.19 -21.45 -42.80
C GLU A 81 -38.73 -20.01 -42.49
N ILE A 82 -39.66 -19.06 -42.52
CA ILE A 82 -39.34 -17.65 -42.24
C ILE A 82 -38.92 -17.46 -40.78
N ILE A 83 -39.55 -18.17 -39.83
CA ILE A 83 -39.17 -18.15 -38.42
C ILE A 83 -37.73 -18.66 -38.25
N GLN A 84 -37.35 -19.74 -38.94
CA GLN A 84 -35.98 -20.26 -38.86
C GLN A 84 -34.95 -19.27 -39.41
N GLU A 85 -35.25 -18.57 -40.51
CA GLU A 85 -34.35 -17.55 -41.07
C GLU A 85 -34.28 -16.26 -40.23
N SER A 86 -35.36 -15.93 -39.51
CA SER A 86 -35.47 -14.69 -38.71
C SER A 86 -35.20 -14.88 -37.21
N MET A 87 -34.81 -16.09 -36.80
CA MET A 87 -34.33 -16.39 -35.45
C MET A 87 -32.80 -16.46 -35.43
N ASN A 88 -32.17 -15.55 -34.70
CA ASN A 88 -30.76 -15.64 -34.33
C ASN A 88 -30.66 -15.73 -32.80
N GLN A 89 -29.52 -16.18 -32.27
CA GLN A 89 -29.27 -16.23 -30.83
C GLN A 89 -29.43 -14.86 -30.15
N ASN A 90 -29.20 -13.77 -30.90
CA ASN A 90 -29.18 -12.42 -30.34
C ASN A 90 -30.48 -11.63 -30.54
N PHE A 91 -31.34 -12.05 -31.47
CA PHE A 91 -32.59 -11.34 -31.76
C PHE A 91 -33.65 -12.26 -32.38
N ARG A 92 -34.92 -11.92 -32.15
CA ARG A 92 -36.08 -12.52 -32.81
C ARG A 92 -36.90 -11.43 -33.48
N ILE A 93 -37.56 -11.75 -34.59
CA ILE A 93 -38.36 -10.78 -35.35
C ILE A 93 -39.82 -11.25 -35.37
N ALA A 94 -40.74 -10.35 -35.06
CA ALA A 94 -42.15 -10.52 -35.36
C ALA A 94 -42.58 -9.52 -36.43
N VAL A 95 -43.53 -9.93 -37.26
CA VAL A 95 -44.08 -9.11 -38.34
C VAL A 95 -45.58 -9.06 -38.18
N PHE A 96 -46.15 -7.86 -38.18
CA PHE A 96 -47.58 -7.63 -38.07
C PHE A 96 -48.10 -6.92 -39.31
N ASP A 97 -49.31 -7.29 -39.72
CA ASP A 97 -50.03 -6.60 -40.77
C ASP A 97 -50.54 -5.22 -40.26
N PRO A 98 -51.10 -4.37 -41.15
CA PRO A 98 -51.57 -3.04 -40.78
C PRO A 98 -52.74 -3.05 -39.79
N SER A 99 -53.46 -4.16 -39.71
CA SER A 99 -54.60 -4.38 -38.82
C SER A 99 -54.18 -4.92 -37.45
N GLY A 100 -52.88 -5.19 -37.25
CA GLY A 100 -52.35 -5.72 -36.00
C GLY A 100 -52.42 -7.25 -35.90
N ASN A 101 -52.62 -7.96 -37.01
CA ASN A 101 -52.56 -9.43 -37.02
C ASN A 101 -51.12 -9.92 -37.18
N PRO A 102 -50.69 -10.95 -36.43
CA PRO A 102 -49.34 -11.50 -36.56
C PRO A 102 -49.20 -12.27 -37.87
N VAL A 103 -48.32 -11.80 -38.75
CA VAL A 103 -47.88 -12.51 -39.96
C VAL A 103 -46.80 -13.53 -39.60
N ILE A 104 -45.83 -13.10 -38.81
CA ILE A 104 -44.72 -13.90 -38.27
C ILE A 104 -44.65 -13.64 -36.77
N TRP A 105 -44.65 -14.70 -35.98
CA TRP A 105 -44.54 -14.63 -34.53
C TRP A 105 -43.54 -15.66 -34.02
N PRO A 106 -42.41 -15.23 -33.41
CA PRO A 106 -41.31 -16.12 -33.05
C PRO A 106 -41.46 -16.77 -31.66
N PHE A 107 -42.65 -16.70 -31.06
CA PHE A 107 -42.97 -17.25 -29.73
C PHE A 107 -44.24 -18.10 -29.80
N GLU A 108 -44.73 -18.60 -28.65
CA GLU A 108 -46.00 -19.31 -28.57
C GLU A 108 -47.19 -18.47 -29.06
N LYS A 109 -48.07 -19.07 -29.89
CA LYS A 109 -49.23 -18.39 -30.49
C LYS A 109 -50.16 -17.72 -29.48
N ILE A 110 -50.30 -18.29 -28.28
CA ILE A 110 -51.14 -17.72 -27.21
C ILE A 110 -50.66 -16.32 -26.82
N LYS A 111 -49.35 -16.08 -26.83
CA LYS A 111 -48.76 -14.78 -26.49
C LYS A 111 -48.85 -13.75 -27.61
N ALA A 112 -49.12 -14.17 -28.85
CA ALA A 112 -49.32 -13.25 -29.97
C ALA A 112 -50.57 -12.39 -29.76
N ASN A 113 -51.65 -12.98 -29.26
CA ASN A 113 -52.91 -12.27 -29.00
C ASN A 113 -52.85 -11.32 -27.79
N ALA A 114 -51.91 -11.56 -26.88
CA ALA A 114 -51.70 -10.74 -25.68
C ALA A 114 -50.59 -9.69 -25.86
N PHE A 115 -49.97 -9.62 -27.04
CA PHE A 115 -48.90 -8.68 -27.33
C PHE A 115 -49.46 -7.28 -27.49
N ASP A 116 -49.03 -6.35 -26.63
CA ASP A 116 -49.28 -4.93 -26.78
C ASP A 116 -48.18 -4.29 -27.66
N PRO A 117 -48.53 -3.66 -28.80
CA PRO A 117 -47.61 -2.88 -29.63
C PRO A 117 -46.84 -1.78 -28.91
N GLN A 118 -47.34 -1.26 -27.78
CA GLN A 118 -46.72 -0.15 -27.04
C GLN A 118 -45.69 -0.60 -26.00
N GLN A 119 -45.57 -1.90 -25.75
CA GLN A 119 -44.67 -2.38 -24.71
C GLN A 119 -43.20 -2.32 -25.18
N GLU A 120 -42.33 -1.74 -24.36
CA GLU A 120 -40.88 -1.68 -24.63
C GLU A 120 -40.15 -2.97 -24.22
N THR A 121 -40.82 -3.83 -23.44
CA THR A 121 -40.24 -5.06 -22.90
C THR A 121 -41.22 -6.21 -22.99
N PHE A 122 -40.72 -7.40 -23.32
CA PHE A 122 -41.52 -8.63 -23.40
C PHE A 122 -40.83 -9.77 -22.67
N TYR A 123 -41.61 -10.53 -21.90
CA TYR A 123 -41.12 -11.66 -21.13
C TYR A 123 -41.55 -12.96 -21.79
N TYR A 124 -40.59 -13.82 -22.09
CA TYR A 124 -40.83 -15.16 -22.58
C TYR A 124 -40.02 -16.15 -21.76
N ASP A 125 -40.74 -17.08 -21.13
CA ASP A 125 -40.23 -17.99 -20.10
C ASP A 125 -39.55 -17.24 -18.95
N THR A 126 -38.23 -17.32 -18.87
CA THR A 126 -37.39 -16.63 -17.87
C THR A 126 -36.56 -15.49 -18.47
N LEU A 127 -36.67 -15.25 -19.78
CA LEU A 127 -35.89 -14.26 -20.50
C LEU A 127 -36.69 -12.99 -20.74
N ARG A 128 -36.02 -11.86 -20.49
CA ARG A 128 -36.54 -10.52 -20.81
C ARG A 128 -36.01 -10.10 -22.17
N TYR A 129 -36.88 -9.61 -23.03
CA TYR A 129 -36.53 -9.02 -24.32
C TYR A 129 -36.86 -7.53 -24.31
N ASN A 130 -35.98 -6.73 -24.91
CA ASN A 130 -36.24 -5.33 -25.25
C ASN A 130 -36.81 -5.27 -26.67
N ILE A 131 -37.87 -4.49 -26.87
CA ILE A 131 -38.59 -4.41 -28.14
C ILE A 131 -38.22 -3.12 -28.87
N VAL A 132 -37.90 -3.24 -30.14
CA VAL A 132 -37.74 -2.10 -31.05
C VAL A 132 -38.68 -2.28 -32.22
N ALA A 133 -39.56 -1.31 -32.44
CA ALA A 133 -40.46 -1.29 -33.59
C ALA A 133 -39.81 -0.56 -34.77
N SER A 134 -40.06 -1.04 -35.99
CA SER A 134 -39.62 -0.40 -37.23
C SER A 134 -40.67 -0.61 -38.32
N ASP A 135 -40.87 0.41 -39.15
CA ASP A 135 -41.75 0.32 -40.32
C ASP A 135 -40.99 -0.28 -41.51
N ALA A 136 -41.61 -1.23 -42.22
CA ALA A 136 -41.00 -1.95 -43.35
C ALA A 136 -40.96 -1.12 -44.66
N GLY A 137 -40.52 0.15 -44.58
CA GLY A 137 -40.37 1.05 -45.71
C GLY A 137 -41.68 1.29 -46.48
N TYR A 138 -41.78 0.74 -47.69
CA TYR A 138 -42.97 0.86 -48.56
C TYR A 138 -44.07 -0.17 -48.26
N SER A 139 -43.78 -1.19 -47.45
CA SER A 139 -44.78 -2.17 -47.02
C SER A 139 -45.56 -1.61 -45.83
N PRO A 140 -46.89 -1.80 -45.76
CA PRO A 140 -47.68 -1.33 -44.62
C PRO A 140 -47.51 -2.22 -43.37
N TRP A 141 -46.55 -3.15 -43.39
CA TRP A 141 -46.25 -4.06 -42.29
C TRP A 141 -45.33 -3.43 -41.25
N ARG A 142 -45.54 -3.81 -39.99
CA ARG A 142 -44.72 -3.39 -38.85
C ARG A 142 -43.82 -4.52 -38.39
N LEU A 143 -42.55 -4.21 -38.18
CA LEU A 143 -41.52 -5.12 -37.70
C LEU A 143 -41.29 -4.83 -36.21
N TYR A 144 -41.25 -5.89 -35.40
CA TYR A 144 -40.83 -5.82 -34.01
C TYR A 144 -39.61 -6.70 -33.80
N PHE A 145 -38.52 -6.08 -33.35
CA PHE A 145 -37.28 -6.74 -33.01
C PHE A 145 -37.22 -6.98 -31.50
N PHE A 146 -36.99 -8.21 -31.10
CA PHE A 146 -36.86 -8.63 -29.72
C PHE A 146 -35.39 -8.96 -29.43
N PHE A 147 -34.70 -8.07 -28.74
CA PHE A 147 -33.32 -8.26 -28.31
C PHE A 147 -33.29 -8.81 -26.89
N GLU A 148 -32.55 -9.89 -26.64
CA GLU A 148 -32.39 -10.39 -25.27
C GLU A 148 -31.76 -9.30 -24.39
N ALA A 149 -32.41 -9.00 -23.26
CA ALA A 149 -31.99 -7.94 -22.36
C ALA A 149 -30.67 -8.35 -21.69
N ASN A 150 -29.57 -7.71 -22.11
CA ASN A 150 -28.28 -7.91 -21.48
C ASN A 150 -28.17 -7.02 -20.23
N ASN A 151 -27.72 -7.61 -19.12
CA ASN A 151 -27.42 -6.89 -17.88
C ASN A 151 -26.14 -6.04 -17.96
N PHE A 152 -25.61 -5.78 -19.16
CA PHE A 152 -24.39 -5.00 -19.37
C PHE A 152 -24.43 -3.64 -18.65
N GLU A 153 -25.56 -2.93 -18.72
CA GLU A 153 -25.75 -1.65 -18.04
C GLU A 153 -25.72 -1.77 -16.50
N LEU A 154 -26.30 -2.85 -15.97
CA LEU A 154 -26.24 -3.18 -14.54
C LEU A 154 -24.79 -3.50 -14.12
N TYR A 155 -24.09 -4.35 -14.87
CA TYR A 155 -22.70 -4.70 -14.59
C TYR A 155 -21.77 -3.47 -14.70
N ARG A 156 -22.02 -2.58 -15.67
CA ARG A 156 -21.31 -1.31 -15.80
C ARG A 156 -21.52 -0.43 -14.57
N ALA A 157 -22.77 -0.28 -14.11
CA ALA A 157 -23.09 0.49 -12.92
C ALA A 157 -22.42 -0.09 -11.66
N ILE A 158 -22.46 -1.42 -11.48
CA ILE A 158 -21.78 -2.12 -10.38
C ILE A 158 -20.27 -1.88 -10.43
N ALA A 159 -19.64 -2.00 -11.61
CA ALA A 159 -18.21 -1.78 -11.78
C ALA A 159 -17.80 -0.33 -11.45
N ILE A 160 -18.59 0.66 -11.87
CA ILE A 160 -18.37 2.07 -11.51
C ILE A 160 -18.45 2.26 -9.99
N LEU A 161 -19.44 1.64 -9.33
CA LEU A 161 -19.60 1.72 -7.88
C LEU A 161 -18.36 1.16 -7.14
N PHE A 162 -17.85 0.02 -7.58
CA PHE A 162 -16.61 -0.56 -7.03
C PHE A 162 -15.40 0.36 -7.24
N LEU A 163 -15.30 1.01 -8.40
CA LEU A 163 -14.21 1.94 -8.68
C LEU A 163 -14.26 3.18 -7.78
N VAL A 164 -15.46 3.72 -7.55
CA VAL A 164 -15.67 4.85 -6.61
C VAL A 164 -15.32 4.44 -5.18
N PHE A 165 -15.69 3.23 -4.77
CA PHE A 165 -15.35 2.71 -3.44
C PHE A 165 -13.83 2.51 -3.27
N ALA A 166 -13.15 1.94 -4.27
CA ALA A 166 -11.70 1.81 -4.27
C ALA A 166 -11.01 3.18 -4.20
N LEU A 167 -11.49 4.16 -4.99
CA LEU A 167 -10.99 5.53 -4.94
C LEU A 167 -11.16 6.16 -3.56
N TYR A 168 -12.32 5.95 -2.91
CA TYR A 168 -12.57 6.43 -1.56
C TYR A 168 -11.56 5.85 -0.55
N ILE A 169 -11.28 4.55 -0.63
CA ILE A 169 -10.27 3.90 0.23
C ILE A 169 -8.88 4.50 -0.02
N CYS A 170 -8.46 4.63 -1.29
CA CYS A 170 -7.16 5.22 -1.62
C CYS A 170 -7.04 6.67 -1.11
N LEU A 171 -8.11 7.45 -1.20
CA LEU A 171 -8.14 8.84 -0.75
C LEU A 171 -8.12 8.92 0.79
N TYR A 172 -8.81 8.01 1.47
CA TYR A 172 -8.73 7.86 2.92
C TYR A 172 -7.31 7.48 3.38
N GLU A 173 -6.69 6.49 2.74
CA GLU A 173 -5.33 6.05 3.07
C GLU A 173 -4.32 7.18 2.84
N LEU A 174 -4.44 7.90 1.72
CA LEU A 174 -3.63 9.08 1.43
C LEU A 174 -3.84 10.20 2.45
N LEU A 175 -5.08 10.45 2.90
CA LEU A 175 -5.37 11.44 3.94
C LEU A 175 -4.80 11.04 5.30
N VAL A 176 -4.94 9.77 5.70
CA VAL A 176 -4.36 9.24 6.95
C VAL A 176 -2.83 9.34 6.93
N GLU A 177 -2.22 9.07 5.79
CA GLU A 177 -0.78 9.22 5.59
C GLU A 177 -0.35 10.70 5.62
N PHE A 178 -1.10 11.59 4.95
CA PHE A 178 -0.84 13.02 4.90
C PHE A 178 -1.04 13.71 6.26
N TRP A 179 -2.04 13.28 7.05
CA TRP A 179 -2.33 13.80 8.39
C TRP A 179 -1.38 13.24 9.45
N GLY A 180 -0.50 12.31 9.08
CA GLY A 180 0.59 11.86 9.93
C GLY A 180 0.17 11.01 11.14
N VAL A 181 -1.05 10.49 11.16
CA VAL A 181 -1.61 9.70 12.28
C VAL A 181 -0.78 8.44 12.58
N ASN A 182 -0.02 7.94 11.60
CA ASN A 182 0.95 6.83 11.74
C ASN A 182 2.41 7.28 11.59
N THR A 183 2.76 8.49 12.05
CA THR A 183 4.15 8.94 12.04
C THR A 183 4.80 8.74 13.40
N ALA A 184 6.13 8.61 13.42
CA ALA A 184 6.91 8.61 14.66
C ALA A 184 6.58 9.83 15.55
N LYS A 185 6.19 10.97 14.98
CA LYS A 185 5.76 12.15 15.74
C LYS A 185 4.56 11.84 16.65
N THR A 186 3.50 11.22 16.12
CA THR A 186 2.30 10.82 16.90
C THR A 186 2.61 9.70 17.89
N TYR A 187 3.55 8.80 17.58
CA TYR A 187 4.00 7.77 18.53
C TYR A 187 4.65 8.39 19.79
N PHE A 188 5.36 9.49 19.62
CA PHE A 188 6.06 10.20 20.69
C PHE A 188 5.33 11.46 21.19
N GLU A 189 4.09 11.74 20.77
CA GLU A 189 3.34 12.92 21.25
C GLU A 189 3.15 12.93 22.78
N ASN A 190 3.25 11.77 23.42
CA ASN A 190 3.18 11.60 24.88
C ASN A 190 4.54 11.54 25.58
N ILE A 191 5.65 11.61 24.85
CA ILE A 191 7.00 11.59 25.42
C ILE A 191 7.57 12.99 25.29
N ASP A 192 7.86 13.63 26.43
CA ASP A 192 8.59 14.88 26.42
C ASP A 192 10.02 14.61 25.93
N PHE A 193 10.28 14.98 24.67
CA PHE A 193 11.59 14.83 24.06
C PHE A 193 12.69 15.61 24.80
N ALA A 194 12.33 16.54 25.71
CA ALA A 194 13.28 17.21 26.58
C ALA A 194 14.08 16.24 27.46
N ILE A 195 13.57 15.03 27.74
CA ILE A 195 14.33 14.00 28.46
C ILE A 195 15.64 13.65 27.70
N PHE A 196 15.62 13.68 26.37
CA PHE A 196 16.81 13.41 25.56
C PHE A 196 17.85 14.55 25.59
N ASN A 197 17.48 15.77 26.02
CA ASN A 197 18.44 16.86 26.21
C ASN A 197 19.33 16.65 27.45
N GLN A 198 18.93 15.78 28.37
CA GLN A 198 19.74 15.44 29.55
C GLN A 198 20.81 14.37 29.26
N ILE A 199 20.88 13.86 28.02
CA ILE A 199 21.81 12.79 27.63
C ILE A 199 23.01 13.39 26.91
N ASN A 200 24.22 13.00 27.33
CA ASN A 200 25.50 13.39 26.74
C ASN A 200 25.79 12.74 25.37
N GLU A 201 24.84 11.95 24.85
CA GLU A 201 24.91 11.31 23.53
C GLU A 201 24.02 12.09 22.55
N GLY A 202 24.42 12.18 21.29
CA GLY A 202 23.59 12.81 20.26
C GLY A 202 22.41 11.92 19.92
N VAL A 203 21.18 12.41 20.06
CA VAL A 203 19.97 11.66 19.74
C VAL A 203 19.26 12.32 18.56
N ILE A 204 18.96 11.54 17.52
CA ILE A 204 18.20 11.97 16.34
C ILE A 204 17.05 11.00 16.11
N ILE A 205 15.85 11.54 15.89
CA ILE A 205 14.67 10.76 15.51
C ILE A 205 14.21 11.21 14.13
N ALA A 206 13.98 10.24 13.24
CA ALA A 206 13.45 10.48 11.90
C ALA A 206 12.14 9.74 11.65
N ASN A 207 11.33 10.27 10.73
CA ASN A 207 10.12 9.61 10.26
C ASN A 207 10.44 8.51 9.23
N ASN A 208 9.41 7.78 8.79
CA ASN A 208 9.49 6.75 7.75
C ASN A 208 10.10 7.23 6.42
N SER A 209 10.00 8.53 6.09
CA SER A 209 10.66 9.13 4.91
C SER A 209 12.15 9.45 5.10
N GLY A 210 12.71 9.14 6.28
CA GLY A 210 14.09 9.44 6.64
C GLY A 210 14.36 10.92 6.90
N ARG A 211 13.33 11.72 7.19
CA ARG A 211 13.46 13.14 7.58
C ARG A 211 13.48 13.26 9.10
N ILE A 212 14.40 14.07 9.60
CA ILE A 212 14.59 14.31 11.03
C ILE A 212 13.41 15.11 11.58
N ILE A 213 12.73 14.51 12.55
CA ILE A 213 11.62 15.15 13.28
C ILE A 213 12.08 15.75 14.61
N PHE A 214 13.13 15.19 15.21
CA PHE A 214 13.71 15.65 16.47
C PHE A 214 15.23 15.39 16.49
N ALA A 215 15.97 16.30 17.12
CA ALA A 215 17.36 16.13 17.49
C ALA A 215 17.60 16.85 18.83
N ASN A 216 18.36 16.23 19.74
CA ASN A 216 18.71 16.86 21.02
C ASN A 216 19.84 17.90 20.86
N GLU A 217 20.09 18.69 21.90
CA GLU A 217 21.16 19.72 21.88
C GLU A 217 22.53 19.12 21.55
N THR A 218 22.87 17.96 22.12
CA THR A 218 24.13 17.26 21.83
C THR A 218 24.29 16.93 20.34
N ALA A 219 23.24 16.44 19.68
CA ALA A 219 23.28 16.18 18.24
C ALA A 219 23.43 17.47 17.42
N HIS A 220 22.74 18.54 17.83
CA HIS A 220 22.90 19.87 17.24
C HIS A 220 24.35 20.37 17.39
N HIS A 221 24.99 20.19 18.54
CA HIS A 221 26.39 20.56 18.74
C HIS A 221 27.36 19.71 17.90
N ILE A 222 27.15 18.40 17.80
CA ILE A 222 27.99 17.49 17.00
C ILE A 222 28.00 17.90 15.52
N PHE A 223 26.86 18.38 15.00
CA PHE A 223 26.69 18.73 13.58
C PHE A 223 26.52 20.23 13.30
N ALA A 224 26.73 21.10 14.29
CA ALA A 224 26.51 22.55 14.18
C ALA A 224 27.21 23.17 12.97
N ASP A 225 28.40 22.64 12.65
CA ASP A 225 29.22 23.09 11.54
C ASP A 225 28.67 22.79 10.13
N ARG A 226 27.76 21.82 9.99
CA ARG A 226 27.13 21.52 8.69
C ARG A 226 25.86 22.32 8.47
N LYS A 227 25.05 22.49 9.52
CA LYS A 227 23.71 23.06 9.45
C LYS A 227 23.32 23.64 10.81
N ASP A 228 22.80 24.86 10.79
CA ASP A 228 22.31 25.54 12.00
C ASP A 228 21.15 24.80 12.66
N THR A 229 20.36 24.05 11.88
CA THR A 229 19.26 23.23 12.39
C THR A 229 19.23 21.86 11.71
N LEU A 230 19.02 20.81 12.49
CA LEU A 230 18.89 19.43 12.01
C LEU A 230 17.46 19.04 11.65
N ARG A 231 16.48 19.89 11.98
CA ARG A 231 15.06 19.61 11.78
C ARG A 231 14.71 19.60 10.29
N ASN A 232 13.91 18.61 9.87
CA ASN A 232 13.45 18.40 8.49
C ASN A 232 14.55 18.10 7.46
N ILE A 233 15.78 17.82 7.92
CA ILE A 233 16.88 17.37 7.07
C ILE A 233 16.75 15.87 6.84
N LYS A 234 17.17 15.39 5.66
CA LYS A 234 17.22 13.94 5.39
C LYS A 234 18.40 13.32 6.14
N LEU A 235 18.17 12.21 6.84
CA LEU A 235 19.18 11.49 7.62
C LEU A 235 20.43 11.15 6.80
N LYS A 236 20.24 10.79 5.52
CA LYS A 236 21.32 10.51 4.56
C LYS A 236 22.23 11.70 4.26
N GLU A 237 21.76 12.94 4.43
CA GLU A 237 22.60 14.13 4.23
C GLU A 237 23.56 14.34 5.41
N ILE A 238 23.23 13.78 6.58
CA ILE A 238 24.09 13.80 7.77
C ILE A 238 25.03 12.60 7.76
N PHE A 239 24.47 11.39 7.61
CA PHE A 239 25.21 10.14 7.72
C PHE A 239 25.87 9.67 6.42
N GLY A 240 25.60 10.33 5.28
CA GLY A 240 26.18 9.99 3.99
C GLY A 240 25.41 8.89 3.24
N ASN A 241 26.04 8.35 2.18
CA ASN A 241 25.45 7.34 1.30
C ASN A 241 25.49 5.96 1.97
N THR A 242 24.64 5.78 2.97
CA THR A 242 24.39 4.51 3.65
C THR A 242 23.09 3.94 3.10
N ASP A 243 23.18 3.26 1.96
CA ASP A 243 22.08 2.48 1.38
C ASP A 243 21.60 1.38 2.35
N ASP A 244 22.35 1.10 3.42
CA ASP A 244 22.07 0.12 4.48
C ASP A 244 20.98 0.52 5.48
N PHE A 245 20.49 1.78 5.51
CA PHE A 245 19.37 2.15 6.38
C PHE A 245 18.01 1.70 5.84
N GLN A 246 17.94 1.34 4.55
CA GLN A 246 16.70 0.94 3.86
C GLN A 246 16.57 -0.58 3.71
N GLY A 247 17.56 -1.36 4.17
CA GLY A 247 17.46 -2.82 4.18
C GLY A 247 16.40 -3.27 5.19
N GLU A 248 15.64 -4.31 4.85
CA GLU A 248 14.58 -5.00 5.61
C GLU A 248 15.02 -5.56 6.99
N ASN A 249 16.12 -5.08 7.54
CA ASN A 249 16.63 -5.48 8.83
C ASN A 249 15.84 -4.79 9.95
N GLU A 250 14.97 -5.55 10.61
CA GLU A 250 14.27 -5.14 11.84
C GLU A 250 15.21 -4.90 13.05
N ARG A 251 16.54 -4.95 12.84
CA ARG A 251 17.54 -4.93 13.90
C ARG A 251 18.32 -3.62 13.92
N ALA A 252 18.78 -3.23 15.10
CA ALA A 252 19.66 -2.10 15.27
C ALA A 252 21.00 -2.32 14.55
N THR A 253 21.43 -1.35 13.75
CA THR A 253 22.70 -1.34 13.03
C THR A 253 23.67 -0.37 13.69
N THR A 254 24.96 -0.72 13.71
CA THR A 254 26.02 0.15 14.23
C THR A 254 26.92 0.57 13.09
N LEU A 255 27.16 1.87 12.98
CA LEU A 255 27.93 2.50 11.91
C LEU A 255 29.02 3.37 12.53
N THR A 256 30.16 3.47 11.86
CA THR A 256 31.22 4.40 12.25
C THR A 256 31.30 5.52 11.22
N LEU A 257 30.94 6.73 11.63
CA LEU A 257 31.05 7.93 10.82
C LEU A 257 32.37 8.62 11.12
N LYS A 258 33.19 8.80 10.09
CA LYS A 258 34.32 9.70 10.16
C LYS A 258 33.82 11.12 9.87
N PHE A 259 33.74 11.95 10.90
CA PHE A 259 33.35 13.35 10.77
C PHE A 259 34.54 14.24 11.15
N ARG A 260 35.17 14.84 10.13
CA ARG A 260 36.45 15.54 10.26
C ARG A 260 37.52 14.63 10.88
N ASP A 261 38.04 15.00 12.04
CA ASP A 261 39.05 14.26 12.82
C ASP A 261 38.45 13.39 13.93
N LYS A 262 37.12 13.41 14.09
CA LYS A 262 36.41 12.60 15.10
C LYS A 262 35.79 11.36 14.45
N LEU A 263 36.00 10.22 15.10
CA LEU A 263 35.25 9.00 14.81
C LEU A 263 34.01 9.00 15.69
N LEU A 264 32.84 9.00 15.05
CA LEU A 264 31.55 8.90 15.71
C LEU A 264 30.99 7.50 15.51
N LYS A 265 30.50 6.88 16.56
CA LYS A 265 29.76 5.63 16.51
C LYS A 265 28.28 5.93 16.53
N VAL A 266 27.56 5.53 15.50
CA VAL A 266 26.11 5.71 15.39
C VAL A 266 25.44 4.36 15.53
N ILE A 267 24.51 4.26 16.48
CA ILE A 267 23.61 3.12 16.63
C ILE A 267 22.27 3.57 16.08
N HIS A 268 21.82 2.93 15.01
CA HIS A 268 20.57 3.22 14.34
C HIS A 268 19.59 2.08 14.56
N SER A 269 18.38 2.38 15.02
CA SER A 269 17.33 1.41 15.23
C SER A 269 16.04 1.86 14.54
N PRO A 270 15.41 1.00 13.73
CA PRO A 270 14.06 1.28 13.23
C PRO A 270 13.05 1.26 14.38
N ILE A 271 12.01 2.09 14.27
CA ILE A 271 10.86 2.11 15.19
C ILE A 271 9.73 1.35 14.50
N ILE A 272 9.41 0.16 15.02
CA ILE A 272 8.45 -0.76 14.41
C ILE A 272 7.19 -0.86 15.29
N LYS A 273 6.02 -0.71 14.68
CA LYS A 273 4.72 -0.96 15.32
C LYS A 273 3.85 -1.77 14.37
N ASN A 274 3.29 -2.87 14.83
CA ASN A 274 2.43 -3.76 14.04
C ASN A 274 3.07 -4.15 12.68
N ASN A 275 4.35 -4.54 12.69
CA ASN A 275 5.15 -4.85 11.49
C ASN A 275 5.27 -3.71 10.46
N LYS A 276 4.98 -2.45 10.83
CA LYS A 276 5.23 -1.26 10.01
C LYS A 276 6.32 -0.39 10.63
N ILE A 277 7.27 0.04 9.80
CA ILE A 277 8.33 0.97 10.21
C ILE A 277 7.74 2.38 10.26
N LEU A 278 7.66 2.96 11.45
CA LEU A 278 7.14 4.32 11.67
C LEU A 278 8.24 5.40 11.50
N GLY A 279 9.50 4.99 11.59
CA GLY A 279 10.65 5.87 11.58
C GLY A 279 11.89 5.19 12.15
N SER A 280 12.84 5.98 12.64
CA SER A 280 14.08 5.47 13.25
C SER A 280 14.59 6.37 14.38
N LEU A 281 15.30 5.75 15.32
CA LEU A 281 16.08 6.37 16.38
C LEU A 281 17.56 6.15 16.09
N SER A 282 18.34 7.23 16.05
CA SER A 282 19.79 7.19 15.89
C SER A 282 20.45 7.81 17.10
N VAL A 283 21.32 7.05 17.75
CA VAL A 283 22.12 7.49 18.89
C VAL A 283 23.58 7.59 18.45
N ILE A 284 24.18 8.75 18.66
CA ILE A 284 25.51 9.13 18.21
C ILE A 284 26.39 9.27 19.43
N ARG A 285 27.45 8.47 19.46
CA ARG A 285 28.47 8.50 20.48
C ARG A 285 29.75 8.99 19.85
N THR A 286 30.45 9.89 20.52
CA THR A 286 31.87 10.09 20.25
C THR A 286 32.60 8.82 20.66
N ASP A 287 33.42 8.24 19.79
CA ASP A 287 34.23 7.08 20.13
C ASP A 287 35.10 7.46 21.33
N VAL A 288 34.83 6.90 22.52
CA VAL A 288 35.46 7.21 23.82
C VAL A 288 36.90 6.66 23.87
N LYS A 289 37.62 6.74 22.74
CA LYS A 289 39.02 6.33 22.65
C LYS A 289 39.94 7.29 23.39
N GLU A 290 39.52 8.52 23.70
CA GLU A 290 40.37 9.45 24.45
C GLU A 290 40.63 8.96 25.88
N GLU A 291 39.61 8.55 26.66
CA GLU A 291 39.82 8.03 28.03
C GLU A 291 40.67 6.75 28.06
N THR A 292 40.50 5.85 27.08
CA THR A 292 41.27 4.59 27.03
C THR A 292 42.73 4.80 26.64
N VAL A 293 43.04 5.79 25.80
CA VAL A 293 44.43 6.13 25.46
C VAL A 293 45.14 6.75 26.67
N TYR A 294 44.49 7.66 27.41
CA TYR A 294 45.07 8.21 28.64
C TYR A 294 45.35 7.13 29.68
N HIS A 295 44.41 6.20 29.90
CA HIS A 295 44.63 5.07 30.80
C HIS A 295 45.76 4.14 30.32
N GLN A 296 45.86 3.85 29.02
CA GLN A 296 46.93 3.01 28.47
C GLN A 296 48.31 3.67 28.58
N VAL A 297 48.41 4.97 28.30
CA VAL A 297 49.65 5.74 28.45
C VAL A 297 50.03 5.87 29.92
N LEU A 298 49.09 6.20 30.80
CA LEU A 298 49.33 6.31 32.24
C LEU A 298 49.77 4.97 32.85
N ASN A 299 49.13 3.86 32.48
CA ASN A 299 49.54 2.53 32.92
C ASN A 299 50.96 2.20 32.43
N LYS A 300 51.30 2.55 31.19
CA LYS A 300 52.67 2.36 30.68
C LYS A 300 53.69 3.23 31.39
N LEU A 301 53.35 4.48 31.74
CA LEU A 301 54.21 5.37 32.52
C LEU A 301 54.42 4.82 33.94
N LEU A 302 53.36 4.40 34.63
CA LEU A 302 53.43 3.84 35.97
C LEU A 302 54.32 2.58 36.05
N GLU A 303 54.23 1.70 35.04
CA GLU A 303 55.08 0.51 34.95
C GLU A 303 56.53 0.80 34.54
N ALA A 304 56.80 1.95 33.90
CA ALA A 304 58.16 2.34 33.50
C ALA A 304 58.97 3.02 34.62
N LEU A 305 58.32 3.43 35.71
CA LEU A 305 58.98 4.10 36.83
C LEU A 305 59.82 3.13 37.66
N SER A 306 61.02 3.57 38.04
CA SER A 306 61.96 2.81 38.89
C SER A 306 61.55 2.79 40.38
N GLN A 307 60.62 3.66 40.76
CA GLN A 307 60.05 3.74 42.09
C GLN A 307 58.85 2.78 42.22
N GLY A 308 58.64 2.23 43.42
CA GLY A 308 57.44 1.45 43.68
C GLY A 308 56.26 2.39 43.88
N ILE A 309 55.19 2.25 43.10
CA ILE A 309 53.99 3.07 43.25
C ILE A 309 52.83 2.20 43.68
N ILE A 310 52.12 2.64 44.72
CA ILE A 310 50.89 2.05 45.21
C ILE A 310 49.85 3.15 45.33
N PHE A 311 48.67 2.94 44.76
CA PHE A 311 47.51 3.77 45.04
C PHE A 311 46.54 2.97 45.90
N VAL A 312 46.22 3.51 47.07
CA VAL A 312 45.26 2.96 48.04
C VAL A 312 44.01 3.80 47.97
N ASP A 313 42.84 3.18 47.77
CA ASP A 313 41.58 3.92 47.65
C ASP A 313 41.08 4.43 49.02
N LYS A 314 39.96 5.16 48.99
CA LYS A 314 39.25 5.63 50.19
C LYS A 314 38.77 4.52 51.13
N ASN A 315 38.63 3.28 50.64
CA ASN A 315 38.27 2.12 51.45
C ASN A 315 39.49 1.43 52.06
N HIS A 316 40.69 1.98 51.85
CA HIS A 316 41.96 1.45 52.31
C HIS A 316 42.35 0.12 51.65
N GLU A 317 41.84 -0.11 50.45
CA GLU A 317 42.20 -1.23 49.61
C GLU A 317 43.20 -0.78 48.54
N ILE A 318 44.10 -1.67 48.15
CA ILE A 318 44.96 -1.40 46.99
C ILE A 318 44.08 -1.30 45.76
N TYR A 319 44.16 -0.18 45.08
CA TYR A 319 43.52 0.00 43.79
C TYR A 319 44.51 -0.26 42.65
N LEU A 320 45.75 0.21 42.79
CA LEU A 320 46.79 0.04 41.78
C LEU A 320 48.16 -0.16 42.44
N ALA A 321 48.99 -1.04 41.86
CA ALA A 321 50.39 -1.15 42.22
C ALA A 321 51.24 -1.55 41.00
N ASN A 322 52.32 -0.81 40.74
CA ASN A 322 53.24 -1.12 39.63
C ASN A 322 54.14 -2.33 39.96
N PHE A 323 54.87 -2.82 38.96
CA PHE A 323 55.79 -3.96 39.13
C PHE A 323 56.83 -3.71 40.23
N MET A 324 57.44 -2.52 40.29
CA MET A 324 58.46 -2.21 41.29
C MET A 324 57.91 -2.25 42.71
N ALA A 325 56.67 -1.78 42.95
CA ALA A 325 56.04 -1.89 44.26
C ALA A 325 55.86 -3.36 44.69
N LYS A 326 55.49 -4.24 43.76
CA LYS A 326 55.34 -5.68 44.01
C LYS A 326 56.67 -6.37 44.33
N CYS A 327 57.80 -5.80 43.88
CA CYS A 327 59.12 -6.26 44.27
C CYS A 327 59.49 -5.88 45.72
N TYR A 328 59.10 -4.69 46.18
CA TYR A 328 59.39 -4.22 47.54
C TYR A 328 58.43 -4.79 48.59
N LEU A 329 57.13 -4.84 48.26
CA LEU A 329 56.08 -5.34 49.13
C LEU A 329 55.39 -6.51 48.42
N LYS A 330 55.43 -7.70 49.06
CA LYS A 330 54.79 -8.91 48.53
C LYS A 330 53.27 -8.81 48.68
N ASN A 331 52.53 -9.49 47.81
CA ASN A 331 51.05 -9.62 47.86
C ASN A 331 50.26 -8.32 47.64
N LEU A 332 50.78 -7.37 46.85
CA LEU A 332 50.02 -6.20 46.40
C LEU A 332 49.02 -6.58 45.30
N ILE A 333 47.90 -7.20 45.69
CA ILE A 333 46.80 -7.57 44.80
C ILE A 333 45.68 -6.53 44.94
N PRO A 334 45.13 -5.98 43.83
CA PRO A 334 44.01 -5.05 43.89
C PRO A 334 42.83 -5.61 44.70
N GLY A 335 42.21 -4.77 45.54
CA GLY A 335 41.15 -5.15 46.48
C GLY A 335 41.66 -5.71 47.82
N THR A 336 42.97 -5.85 48.00
CA THR A 336 43.53 -6.26 49.31
C THR A 336 43.68 -5.03 50.20
N SER A 337 43.21 -5.11 51.46
CA SER A 337 43.41 -4.05 52.44
C SER A 337 44.90 -3.80 52.73
N ILE A 338 45.31 -2.54 52.77
CA ILE A 338 46.70 -2.15 53.07
C ILE A 338 47.15 -2.63 54.45
N GLU A 339 46.23 -2.76 55.40
CA GLU A 339 46.50 -3.25 56.76
C GLU A 339 46.99 -4.71 56.79
N VAL A 340 46.57 -5.52 55.81
CA VAL A 340 47.01 -6.91 55.66
C VAL A 340 48.43 -7.00 55.13
N ILE A 341 48.87 -5.99 54.39
CA ILE A 341 50.17 -5.96 53.72
C ILE A 341 51.23 -5.38 54.65
N ASP A 342 50.93 -4.21 55.21
CA ASP A 342 51.81 -3.53 56.15
C ASP A 342 50.99 -2.64 57.10
N ARG A 343 50.91 -3.07 58.36
CA ARG A 343 50.15 -2.36 59.40
C ARG A 343 50.74 -1.00 59.75
N GLU A 344 52.06 -0.85 59.64
CA GLU A 344 52.74 0.41 59.96
C GLU A 344 52.40 1.46 58.89
N LEU A 345 52.46 1.06 57.61
CA LEU A 345 52.02 1.89 56.50
C LEU A 345 50.53 2.24 56.58
N ALA A 346 49.67 1.25 56.89
CA ALA A 346 48.22 1.49 57.05
C ALA A 346 47.92 2.52 58.14
N THR A 347 48.54 2.35 59.32
CA THR A 347 48.40 3.28 60.44
C THR A 347 48.86 4.69 60.05
N PHE A 348 49.96 4.79 59.31
CA PHE A 348 50.46 6.07 58.85
C PHE A 348 49.53 6.73 57.83
N ILE A 349 48.95 5.96 56.89
CA ILE A 349 47.94 6.48 55.96
C ILE A 349 46.75 7.04 56.74
N TYR A 350 46.19 6.27 57.68
CA TYR A 350 45.02 6.68 58.47
C TYR A 350 45.24 8.00 59.22
N ASN A 351 46.42 8.17 59.79
CA ASN A 351 46.76 9.37 60.56
C ASN A 351 47.03 10.61 59.68
N ASN A 352 47.10 10.45 58.35
CA ASN A 352 47.50 11.52 57.44
C ASN A 352 46.52 11.77 56.27
N ILE A 353 45.33 11.17 56.31
CA ILE A 353 44.25 11.35 55.33
C ILE A 353 43.91 12.83 55.11
N ASP A 354 43.86 13.62 56.19
CA ASP A 354 43.46 15.05 56.15
C ASP A 354 44.66 16.01 56.09
N SER A 355 45.87 15.51 55.88
CA SER A 355 47.07 16.33 56.00
C SER A 355 47.28 17.29 54.83
N GLY A 356 46.73 17.01 53.65
CA GLY A 356 46.89 17.83 52.44
C GLY A 356 48.33 17.95 51.91
N ILE A 357 49.30 17.29 52.56
CA ILE A 357 50.73 17.41 52.26
C ILE A 357 51.37 16.02 52.17
N THR A 358 52.39 15.90 51.32
CA THR A 358 53.23 14.70 51.24
C THR A 358 54.06 14.54 52.51
N LYS A 359 54.05 13.33 53.10
CA LYS A 359 54.86 12.99 54.27
C LYS A 359 55.70 11.76 54.03
N ARG A 360 56.91 11.75 54.59
CA ARG A 360 57.85 10.64 54.47
C ARG A 360 57.84 9.77 55.72
N ILE A 361 57.81 8.46 55.55
CA ILE A 361 57.94 7.45 56.60
C ILE A 361 59.02 6.45 56.19
N GLU A 362 59.83 6.01 57.15
CA GLU A 362 60.71 4.87 56.99
C GLU A 362 60.06 3.67 57.68
N LEU A 363 59.70 2.65 56.91
CA LEU A 363 59.10 1.44 57.46
C LEU A 363 60.17 0.63 58.19
N SER A 364 59.73 -0.20 59.14
CA SER A 364 60.59 -1.10 59.95
C SER A 364 61.52 -2.02 59.14
N ARG A 365 61.31 -2.15 57.82
CA ARG A 365 62.11 -2.93 56.87
C ARG A 365 63.21 -2.11 56.17
N GLY A 366 63.45 -0.88 56.59
CA GLY A 366 64.42 0.04 55.97
C GLY A 366 63.96 0.59 54.63
N LEU A 367 62.65 0.60 54.37
CA LEU A 367 62.06 1.09 53.13
C LEU A 367 61.49 2.49 53.36
N ALA A 368 62.04 3.48 52.67
CA ALA A 368 61.53 4.85 52.69
C ALA A 368 60.32 4.97 51.76
N CYS A 369 59.23 5.54 52.30
CA CYS A 369 57.98 5.75 51.59
C CYS A 369 57.56 7.21 51.69
N GLU A 370 57.10 7.78 50.59
CA GLU A 370 56.39 9.06 50.56
C GLU A 370 54.90 8.80 50.39
N VAL A 371 54.09 9.40 51.25
CA VAL A 371 52.64 9.19 51.33
C VAL A 371 51.97 10.53 51.08
N THR A 372 51.15 10.59 50.04
CA THR A 372 50.46 11.80 49.59
C THR A 372 48.96 11.54 49.53
N PRO A 373 48.11 12.21 50.34
CA PRO A 373 46.67 12.11 50.20
C PRO A 373 46.21 12.76 48.89
N VAL A 374 45.23 12.14 48.22
CA VAL A 374 44.69 12.58 46.93
C VAL A 374 43.22 12.93 47.11
N TYR A 375 42.84 14.10 46.62
CA TYR A 375 41.47 14.63 46.66
C TYR A 375 40.96 14.82 45.23
N ASP A 376 39.64 14.75 45.04
CA ASP A 376 38.99 15.09 43.77
C ASP A 376 38.84 16.62 43.62
N ASP A 377 38.25 17.04 42.50
CA ASP A 377 38.03 18.45 42.16
C ASP A 377 37.13 19.17 43.20
N ASP A 378 36.34 18.42 43.97
CA ASP A 378 35.47 18.91 45.04
C ASP A 378 36.15 18.91 46.42
N GLY A 379 37.42 18.51 46.49
CA GLY A 379 38.22 18.45 47.72
C GLY A 379 37.89 17.25 48.61
N ILE A 380 37.18 16.23 48.10
CA ILE A 380 36.84 15.02 48.82
C ILE A 380 37.99 14.03 48.70
N TYR A 381 38.37 13.39 49.81
CA TYR A 381 39.43 12.39 49.83
C TYR A 381 39.06 11.16 48.98
N VAL A 382 39.89 10.88 47.97
CA VAL A 382 39.71 9.77 47.02
C VAL A 382 40.58 8.57 47.38
N GLY A 383 41.73 8.82 48.00
CA GLY A 383 42.70 7.80 48.32
C GLY A 383 44.07 8.39 48.64
N THR A 384 45.07 7.53 48.74
CA THR A 384 46.45 7.91 49.06
C THR A 384 47.41 7.29 48.06
N LEU A 385 48.30 8.13 47.52
CA LEU A 385 49.43 7.72 46.69
C LEU A 385 50.64 7.44 47.58
N VAL A 386 51.19 6.24 47.49
CA VAL A 386 52.40 5.82 48.19
C VAL A 386 53.50 5.57 47.16
N VAL A 387 54.63 6.26 47.35
CA VAL A 387 55.84 6.12 46.52
C VAL A 387 56.95 5.52 47.37
N LEU A 388 57.40 4.32 47.00
CA LEU A 388 58.49 3.58 47.63
C LEU A 388 59.80 3.95 46.96
N GLN A 389 60.72 4.50 47.74
CA GLN A 389 62.07 4.87 47.29
C GLN A 389 63.07 3.85 47.83
N ASN A 390 63.95 3.36 46.95
CA ASN A 390 65.10 2.57 47.36
C ASN A 390 66.28 3.50 47.59
N ASP A 391 66.33 4.13 48.76
CA ASP A 391 67.56 4.78 49.20
C ASP A 391 68.50 3.67 49.68
N VAL A 392 69.47 3.31 48.83
CA VAL A 392 70.70 2.70 49.31
C VAL A 392 71.39 3.78 50.14
N ILE A 393 71.13 3.80 51.45
CA ILE A 393 71.94 4.56 52.40
C ILE A 393 73.37 4.01 52.25
N PRO A 394 74.37 4.80 51.80
CA PRO A 394 75.74 4.37 51.94
C PRO A 394 76.03 4.38 53.43
N THR A 395 76.10 3.20 54.03
CA THR A 395 76.64 3.04 55.37
C THR A 395 78.09 3.50 55.33
N GLY A 396 78.32 4.72 55.82
CA GLY A 396 79.66 5.23 56.08
C GLY A 396 80.32 4.33 57.11
N HIS A 397 81.18 3.42 56.65
CA HIS A 397 82.21 2.84 57.49
C HIS A 397 83.18 3.96 57.87
N SER A 398 83.08 4.47 59.10
CA SER A 398 84.19 5.09 59.78
C SER A 398 85.23 4.01 60.10
N LEU A 399 86.34 4.02 59.37
CA LEU A 399 87.59 3.33 59.74
C LEU A 399 88.55 4.39 60.31
N SER A 400 88.61 4.48 61.64
CA SER A 400 89.78 4.73 62.50
C SER A 400 89.34 5.31 63.84
#